data_AF-A0A7V3I6V9-F1
#
_entry.id   AF-A0A7V3I6V9-F1
#
_cell.length_a   1.000
_cell.length_b   1.000
_cell.length_c   1.000
_cell.angle_alpha   90.00
_cell.angle_beta   90.00
_cell.angle_gamma   90.00
#
_symmetry.space_group_name_H-M   'P 1'
#
loop_
_entity.id
_entity.type
_entity.pdbx_description
1 polymer ?
#
loop_
_entity_poly.entity_id
_entity_poly.type
_entity_poly.pdbx_seq_one_letter_code
_entity_poly.pdbx_strand_id
1 'polypeptide(L)'
;MRGRVLGSMLSDLREIGIRDGNCLIVHSSFKSLGLVDASPTDVIRTLIEAVGESGTLMMPTFTYCYAGVWNVRPYNPATSPSRLMGILPETLRSYPGALRSGSPTYSVAAFGKHAGLLTDGKEDVGGLGAGSSFEDAYRLGAKILLIGVGNNRNSTIHYAEHVSGLPVGDIPYRAFWGKTAVAERDGKVVEVPISDFPGCSTNFGAVDEFLVEKGLMKHAVVCSAGCLVMNSRQIVDAIAARLRKTPDWLFCDAITCEPCTLRRRRLRERGLLQPPRGSTADP
;
A
#
# COMPACT_ATOMS: atom_id res chain seq x y z
N MET A 1 6.02 7.10 -25.39
CA MET A 1 5.03 6.41 -26.25
C MET A 1 3.70 6.37 -25.52
N ARG A 2 2.60 6.80 -26.15
CA ARG A 2 1.26 6.51 -25.61
C ARG A 2 0.96 5.05 -25.98
N GLY A 3 0.82 4.16 -24.99
CA GLY A 3 0.45 2.74 -25.22
C GLY A 3 -0.90 2.62 -25.92
N ARG A 4 -1.43 1.43 -26.22
CA ARG A 4 -2.79 1.21 -26.74
C ARG A 4 -3.75 0.80 -25.63
N VAL A 5 -5.05 1.02 -25.84
CA VAL A 5 -6.10 0.49 -24.93
C VAL A 5 -6.36 -0.97 -25.31
N LEU A 6 -6.36 -1.85 -24.33
CA LEU A 6 -6.65 -3.28 -24.49
C LEU A 6 -8.15 -3.49 -24.27
N GLY A 7 -8.90 -3.72 -25.36
CA GLY A 7 -10.36 -3.79 -25.33
C GLY A 7 -10.93 -4.86 -24.40
N SER A 8 -10.35 -6.07 -24.40
CA SER A 8 -10.77 -7.17 -23.51
C SER A 8 -10.55 -6.81 -22.04
N MET A 9 -9.35 -6.37 -21.68
CA MET A 9 -9.04 -5.93 -20.33
C MET A 9 -9.95 -4.77 -19.87
N LEU A 10 -10.25 -3.82 -20.75
CA LEU A 10 -11.16 -2.73 -20.43
C LEU A 10 -12.57 -3.27 -20.11
N SER A 11 -13.07 -4.22 -20.90
CA SER A 11 -14.35 -4.89 -20.64
C SER A 11 -14.36 -5.57 -19.27
N ASP A 12 -13.34 -6.37 -18.97
CA ASP A 12 -13.20 -7.05 -17.67
C ASP A 12 -13.21 -6.05 -16.52
N LEU A 13 -12.45 -4.96 -16.64
CA LEU A 13 -12.41 -3.88 -15.64
C LEU A 13 -13.80 -3.24 -15.45
N ARG A 14 -14.57 -3.05 -16.52
CA ARG A 14 -15.95 -2.54 -16.44
C ARG A 14 -16.87 -3.52 -15.73
N GLU A 15 -16.78 -4.81 -16.04
CA GLU A 15 -17.60 -5.88 -15.45
C GLU A 15 -17.41 -5.98 -13.94
N ILE A 16 -16.17 -5.85 -13.46
CA ILE A 16 -15.86 -5.84 -12.02
C ILE A 16 -16.19 -4.50 -11.34
N GLY A 17 -16.75 -3.55 -12.11
CA GLY A 17 -17.29 -2.30 -11.62
C GLY A 17 -16.30 -1.13 -11.59
N ILE A 18 -15.16 -1.18 -12.28
CA ILE A 18 -14.30 0.00 -12.45
C ILE A 18 -14.95 0.94 -13.47
N ARG A 19 -15.36 2.12 -13.00
CA ARG A 19 -16.16 3.09 -13.77
C ARG A 19 -15.47 4.46 -13.81
N ASP A 20 -15.90 5.31 -14.75
CA ASP A 20 -15.47 6.70 -14.77
C ASP A 20 -15.71 7.36 -13.40
N GLY A 21 -14.80 8.24 -12.99
CA GLY A 21 -14.87 8.90 -11.68
C GLY A 21 -14.32 8.09 -10.51
N ASN A 22 -13.93 6.82 -10.70
CA ASN A 22 -13.35 6.03 -9.62
C ASN A 22 -11.93 6.51 -9.30
N CYS A 23 -11.61 6.67 -8.03
CA CYS A 23 -10.24 6.63 -7.55
C CYS A 23 -9.85 5.16 -7.35
N LEU A 24 -8.84 4.68 -8.06
CA LEU A 24 -8.44 3.27 -8.10
C LEU A 24 -6.99 3.11 -7.61
N ILE A 25 -6.80 2.34 -6.55
CA ILE A 25 -5.50 1.89 -6.08
C ILE A 25 -5.23 0.51 -6.67
N VAL A 26 -4.09 0.33 -7.34
CA VAL A 26 -3.73 -0.95 -7.94
C VAL A 26 -2.44 -1.49 -7.34
N HIS A 27 -2.49 -2.74 -6.88
CA HIS A 27 -1.33 -3.58 -6.62
C HIS A 27 -1.34 -4.73 -7.62
N SER A 28 -0.20 -5.07 -8.20
CA SER A 28 -0.21 -5.95 -9.37
C SER A 28 1.01 -6.83 -9.53
N SER A 29 0.79 -8.02 -10.08
CA SER A 29 1.80 -8.83 -10.75
C SER A 29 1.54 -8.78 -12.27
N PHE A 30 2.36 -8.06 -13.03
CA PHE A 30 2.17 -7.92 -14.49
C PHE A 30 2.10 -9.27 -15.21
N LYS A 31 2.98 -10.21 -14.83
CA LYS A 31 3.03 -11.56 -15.41
C LYS A 31 1.70 -12.32 -15.28
N SER A 32 0.94 -12.07 -14.21
CA SER A 32 -0.32 -12.76 -13.96
C SER A 32 -1.42 -12.44 -14.98
N LEU A 33 -1.35 -11.28 -15.65
CA LEU A 33 -2.33 -10.88 -16.64
C LEU A 33 -2.32 -11.79 -17.88
N GLY A 34 -1.24 -12.54 -18.11
CA GLY A 34 -1.14 -13.49 -19.24
C GLY A 34 -1.11 -12.81 -20.62
N LEU A 35 -0.78 -11.52 -20.68
CA LEU A 35 -0.74 -10.74 -21.91
C LEU A 35 0.61 -10.95 -22.61
N VAL A 36 0.60 -11.62 -23.77
CA VAL A 36 1.81 -11.90 -24.56
C VAL A 36 2.24 -10.69 -25.39
N ASP A 37 1.28 -10.01 -26.03
CA ASP A 37 1.55 -8.90 -26.96
C ASP A 37 1.22 -7.52 -26.39
N ALA A 38 1.19 -7.36 -25.05
CA ALA A 38 0.92 -6.08 -24.41
C ALA A 38 2.13 -5.57 -23.64
N SER A 39 2.43 -4.28 -23.80
CA SER A 39 3.42 -3.60 -22.98
C SER A 39 2.82 -3.20 -21.62
N PRO A 40 3.65 -3.00 -20.59
CA PRO A 40 3.23 -2.35 -19.34
C PRO A 40 2.48 -1.03 -19.56
N THR A 41 2.90 -0.24 -20.57
CA THR A 41 2.27 1.04 -20.92
C THR A 41 0.84 0.85 -21.44
N ASP A 42 0.55 -0.26 -22.15
CA ASP A 42 -0.80 -0.57 -22.62
C ASP A 42 -1.74 -0.86 -21.45
N VAL A 43 -1.23 -1.57 -20.44
CA VAL A 43 -1.97 -1.85 -19.20
C VAL A 43 -2.23 -0.55 -18.42
N ILE A 44 -1.23 0.31 -18.25
CA ILE A 44 -1.42 1.62 -17.60
C ILE A 44 -2.43 2.47 -18.37
N ARG A 45 -2.32 2.56 -19.71
CA ARG A 45 -3.30 3.30 -20.52
C ARG A 45 -4.70 2.72 -20.35
N THR A 46 -4.85 1.41 -20.29
CA THR A 46 -6.15 0.75 -20.12
C THR A 46 -6.74 0.99 -18.74
N LEU A 47 -5.93 1.01 -17.68
CA LEU A 47 -6.38 1.37 -16.32
C LEU A 47 -6.81 2.84 -16.25
N ILE A 48 -6.08 3.75 -16.90
CA ILE A 48 -6.44 5.17 -17.02
C ILE A 48 -7.78 5.32 -17.76
N GLU A 49 -7.94 4.63 -18.90
CA GLU A 49 -9.20 4.60 -19.66
C GLU A 49 -10.35 4.04 -18.81
N ALA A 50 -10.09 3.03 -17.98
CA ALA A 50 -11.08 2.44 -17.09
C ALA A 50 -11.53 3.41 -15.98
N VAL A 51 -10.65 4.24 -15.41
CA VAL A 51 -11.08 5.25 -14.43
C VAL A 51 -11.63 6.52 -15.09
N GLY A 52 -11.39 6.71 -16.38
CA GLY A 52 -11.90 7.82 -17.19
C GLY A 52 -11.37 9.19 -16.77
N GLU A 53 -11.83 10.25 -17.44
CA GLU A 53 -11.36 11.63 -17.23
C GLU A 53 -11.70 12.16 -15.83
N SER A 54 -12.80 11.70 -15.25
CA SER A 54 -13.22 12.11 -13.91
C SER A 54 -12.53 11.31 -12.80
N GLY A 55 -11.85 10.22 -13.14
CA GLY A 55 -11.26 9.29 -12.17
C GLY A 55 -9.78 9.55 -11.88
N THR A 56 -9.18 8.64 -11.13
CA THR A 56 -7.77 8.72 -10.73
C THR A 56 -7.20 7.32 -10.55
N LEU A 57 -6.04 7.06 -11.13
CA LEU A 57 -5.26 5.85 -10.90
C LEU A 57 -4.14 6.15 -9.92
N MET A 58 -3.95 5.30 -8.92
CA MET A 58 -2.88 5.37 -7.93
C MET A 58 -2.17 4.02 -7.84
N MET A 59 -0.84 4.01 -7.81
CA MET A 59 -0.04 2.82 -7.55
C MET A 59 1.08 3.12 -6.56
N PRO A 60 1.39 2.20 -5.62
CA PRO A 60 2.53 2.37 -4.73
C PRO A 60 3.85 2.28 -5.48
N THR A 61 4.75 3.23 -5.24
CA THR A 61 6.09 3.33 -5.84
C THR A 61 7.20 3.36 -4.77
N PHE A 62 7.05 2.56 -3.73
CA PHE A 62 7.87 2.57 -2.52
C PHE A 62 9.37 2.46 -2.83
N THR A 63 10.17 3.13 -2.01
CA THR A 63 11.63 3.27 -2.20
C THR A 63 12.43 2.82 -0.97
N TYR A 64 11.81 2.81 0.21
CA TYR A 64 12.43 2.40 1.46
C TYR A 64 13.77 3.12 1.74
N CYS A 65 13.86 4.43 1.46
CA CYS A 65 15.09 5.21 1.62
C CYS A 65 15.42 5.53 3.09
N TYR A 66 15.32 4.54 3.98
CA TYR A 66 15.69 4.65 5.39
C TYR A 66 17.20 4.89 5.55
N ALA A 67 17.58 5.83 6.42
CA ALA A 67 18.97 6.24 6.62
C ALA A 67 19.88 5.11 7.10
N GLY A 68 19.34 4.18 7.89
CA GLY A 68 20.08 3.02 8.39
C GLY A 68 20.27 1.88 7.38
N VAL A 69 19.68 1.97 6.18
CA VAL A 69 19.90 0.97 5.12
C VAL A 69 21.25 1.23 4.44
N TRP A 70 22.08 0.19 4.38
CA TRP A 70 23.40 0.26 3.73
C TRP A 70 23.30 0.74 2.27
N ASN A 71 24.14 1.70 1.88
CA ASN A 71 24.14 2.32 0.55
C ASN A 71 22.76 2.85 0.10
N VAL A 72 21.96 3.34 1.04
CA VAL A 72 20.71 4.03 0.69
C VAL A 72 21.02 5.25 -0.19
N ARG A 73 20.25 5.41 -1.26
CA ARG A 73 20.32 6.60 -2.11
C ARG A 73 19.26 7.60 -1.64
N PRO A 74 19.57 8.90 -1.60
CA PRO A 74 18.58 9.93 -1.31
C PRO A 74 17.38 9.80 -2.25
N TYR A 75 16.19 9.85 -1.69
CA TYR A 75 14.97 9.86 -2.47
C TYR A 75 14.84 11.17 -3.24
N ASN A 76 14.62 11.05 -4.55
CA ASN A 76 14.24 12.14 -5.44
C ASN A 76 13.00 11.66 -6.23
N PRO A 77 11.83 12.33 -6.11
CA PRO A 77 10.59 11.90 -6.77
C PRO A 77 10.72 11.70 -8.27
N ALA A 78 11.53 12.52 -8.95
CA ALA A 78 11.71 12.50 -10.39
C ALA A 78 12.56 11.31 -10.87
N THR A 79 13.62 10.97 -10.13
CA THR A 79 14.66 10.05 -10.62
C THR A 79 14.70 8.70 -9.90
N SER A 80 14.20 8.61 -8.67
CA SER A 80 14.31 7.38 -7.87
C SER A 80 13.41 6.27 -8.42
N PRO A 81 13.93 5.09 -8.78
CA PRO A 81 13.08 3.97 -9.19
C PRO A 81 12.32 3.41 -7.98
N SER A 82 11.11 2.89 -8.21
CA SER A 82 10.41 2.09 -7.20
C SER A 82 11.15 0.78 -6.92
N ARG A 83 10.98 0.24 -5.71
CA ARG A 83 11.62 -1.00 -5.24
C ARG A 83 10.57 -2.02 -4.85
N LEU A 84 10.67 -3.22 -5.43
CA LEU A 84 9.82 -4.38 -5.12
C LEU A 84 8.31 -4.22 -5.45
N MET A 85 7.92 -3.15 -6.15
CA MET A 85 6.51 -2.85 -6.48
C MET A 85 6.03 -3.49 -7.80
N GLY A 86 6.96 -3.95 -8.65
CA GLY A 86 6.67 -4.49 -9.98
C GLY A 86 6.78 -3.45 -11.10
N ILE A 87 6.59 -3.89 -12.35
CA ILE A 87 6.83 -3.04 -13.53
C ILE A 87 5.71 -2.02 -13.79
N LEU A 88 4.47 -2.29 -13.38
CA LEU A 88 3.34 -1.39 -13.63
C LEU A 88 3.45 -0.09 -12.82
N PRO A 89 3.74 -0.10 -11.50
CA PRO A 89 3.92 1.13 -10.76
C PRO A 89 5.10 1.97 -11.29
N GLU A 90 6.18 1.32 -11.73
CA GLU A 90 7.32 2.03 -12.36
C GLU A 90 6.92 2.65 -13.70
N THR A 91 6.08 1.97 -14.47
CA THR A 91 5.54 2.50 -15.73
C THR A 91 4.61 3.69 -15.48
N LEU A 92 3.75 3.62 -14.46
CA LEU A 92 2.89 4.75 -14.07
C LEU A 92 3.72 5.94 -13.60
N ARG A 93 4.75 5.70 -12.78
CA ARG A 93 5.66 6.73 -12.27
C ARG A 93 6.27 7.58 -13.38
N SER A 94 6.64 6.95 -14.50
CA SER A 94 7.21 7.62 -15.67
C SER A 94 6.18 7.97 -16.75
N TYR A 95 4.90 7.75 -16.49
CA TYR A 95 3.84 8.05 -17.45
C TYR A 95 3.65 9.57 -17.59
N PRO A 96 3.58 10.12 -18.81
CA PRO A 96 3.43 11.57 -18.99
C PRO A 96 2.17 12.11 -18.29
N GLY A 97 2.37 13.11 -17.42
CA GLY A 97 1.30 13.72 -16.62
C GLY A 97 0.99 13.01 -15.30
N ALA A 98 1.65 11.89 -14.99
CA ALA A 98 1.57 11.30 -13.66
C ALA A 98 2.39 12.15 -12.67
N LEU A 99 1.87 12.25 -11.45
CA LEU A 99 2.52 12.88 -10.32
C LEU A 99 3.06 11.82 -9.37
N ARG A 100 4.04 12.18 -8.55
CA ARG A 100 4.60 11.28 -7.53
C ARG A 100 4.76 12.01 -6.22
N SER A 101 4.36 11.35 -5.13
CA SER A 101 4.42 11.93 -3.79
C SER A 101 5.84 12.10 -3.25
N GLY A 102 6.03 13.07 -2.37
CA GLY A 102 7.30 13.38 -1.71
C GLY A 102 7.80 12.38 -0.66
N SER A 103 7.02 11.35 -0.28
CA SER A 103 7.40 10.41 0.80
C SER A 103 8.64 9.56 0.44
N PRO A 104 9.77 9.67 1.17
CA PRO A 104 11.00 8.95 0.84
C PRO A 104 10.97 7.43 1.02
N THR A 105 9.99 6.93 1.77
CA THR A 105 9.86 5.51 2.11
C THR A 105 8.71 4.87 1.34
N TYR A 106 7.52 5.47 1.42
CA TYR A 106 6.25 4.91 0.93
C TYR A 106 5.59 5.77 -0.16
N SER A 107 6.39 6.33 -1.07
CA SER A 107 5.84 7.14 -2.17
C SER A 107 4.86 6.40 -3.07
N VAL A 108 3.93 7.13 -3.66
CA VAL A 108 2.96 6.64 -4.66
C VAL A 108 3.06 7.47 -5.94
N ALA A 109 2.71 6.86 -7.06
CA ALA A 109 2.44 7.56 -8.31
C ALA A 109 0.93 7.64 -8.53
N ALA A 110 0.44 8.77 -9.03
CA ALA A 110 -0.96 8.98 -9.32
C ALA A 110 -1.18 9.71 -10.65
N PHE A 111 -2.28 9.42 -11.33
CA PHE A 111 -2.69 10.07 -12.58
C PHE A 111 -4.19 10.31 -12.58
N GLY A 112 -4.62 11.52 -12.99
CA GLY A 112 -6.03 11.90 -13.10
C GLY A 112 -6.47 12.97 -12.11
N LYS A 113 -7.78 13.12 -11.94
CA LYS A 113 -8.44 14.25 -11.26
C LYS A 113 -7.89 14.56 -9.86
N HIS A 114 -7.60 13.54 -9.06
CA HIS A 114 -7.16 13.66 -7.66
C HIS A 114 -5.66 13.39 -7.49
N ALA A 115 -4.87 13.36 -8.56
CA ALA A 115 -3.44 13.05 -8.46
C ALA A 115 -2.71 13.99 -7.49
N GLY A 116 -2.92 15.31 -7.60
CA GLY A 116 -2.29 16.30 -6.71
C GLY A 116 -2.66 16.08 -5.24
N LEU A 117 -3.95 15.86 -4.93
CA LEU A 117 -4.38 15.53 -3.56
C LEU A 117 -3.63 14.32 -2.99
N LEU A 118 -3.45 13.27 -3.79
CA LEU A 118 -2.77 12.04 -3.35
C LEU A 118 -1.25 12.21 -3.22
N THR A 119 -0.63 13.17 -3.90
CA THR A 119 0.83 13.31 -3.97
C THR A 119 1.42 14.50 -3.23
N ASP A 120 0.67 15.59 -3.07
CA ASP A 120 1.21 16.85 -2.59
C ASP A 120 1.32 16.86 -1.06
N GLY A 121 2.37 17.49 -0.52
CA GLY A 121 2.58 17.65 0.92
C GLY A 121 2.90 16.34 1.65
N LYS A 122 3.52 15.37 0.96
CA LYS A 122 3.83 14.04 1.50
C LYS A 122 5.30 13.86 1.93
N GLU A 123 6.07 14.94 1.93
CA GLU A 123 7.52 14.95 2.15
C GLU A 123 7.89 14.69 3.63
N ASP A 124 7.07 15.21 4.55
CA ASP A 124 7.35 15.26 6.00
C ASP A 124 6.26 14.59 6.86
N VAL A 125 5.38 13.83 6.22
CA VAL A 125 4.28 13.10 6.89
C VAL A 125 4.57 11.61 6.93
N GLY A 126 3.75 10.89 7.70
CA GLY A 126 3.82 9.45 7.75
C GLY A 126 3.52 8.81 6.38
N GLY A 127 4.16 7.68 6.09
CA GLY A 127 4.07 7.03 4.79
C GLY A 127 2.77 6.23 4.57
N LEU A 128 2.21 5.66 5.64
CA LEU A 128 1.01 4.81 5.60
C LEU A 128 0.02 5.12 6.73
N GLY A 129 0.26 6.17 7.52
CA GLY A 129 -0.60 6.64 8.60
C GLY A 129 -1.29 7.99 8.29
N ALA A 130 -1.44 8.82 9.32
CA ALA A 130 -1.98 10.18 9.18
C ALA A 130 -1.15 11.04 8.20
N GLY A 131 -1.84 11.80 7.37
CA GLY A 131 -1.29 12.65 6.30
C GLY A 131 -0.89 11.89 5.04
N SER A 132 -0.85 10.55 5.06
CA SER A 132 -0.37 9.73 3.94
C SER A 132 -1.30 9.75 2.73
N SER A 133 -0.77 9.36 1.57
CA SER A 133 -1.57 9.13 0.36
C SER A 133 -2.67 8.08 0.56
N PHE A 134 -2.49 7.13 1.48
CA PHE A 134 -3.49 6.11 1.79
C PHE A 134 -4.64 6.65 2.65
N GLU A 135 -4.38 7.66 3.48
CA GLU A 135 -5.46 8.40 4.15
C GLU A 135 -6.34 9.12 3.13
N ASP A 136 -5.75 9.83 2.17
CA ASP A 136 -6.52 10.55 1.16
C ASP A 136 -7.31 9.60 0.27
N ALA A 137 -6.71 8.48 -0.14
CA ALA A 137 -7.42 7.42 -0.85
C ALA A 137 -8.57 6.80 -0.02
N TYR A 138 -8.41 6.66 1.30
CA TYR A 138 -9.47 6.25 2.20
C TYR A 138 -10.61 7.29 2.25
N ARG A 139 -10.27 8.58 2.36
CA ARG A 139 -11.24 9.69 2.37
C ARG A 139 -12.01 9.78 1.06
N LEU A 140 -11.36 9.55 -0.08
CA LEU A 140 -11.99 9.48 -1.40
C LEU A 140 -12.86 8.22 -1.61
N GLY A 141 -12.83 7.25 -0.69
CA GLY A 141 -13.53 5.97 -0.87
C GLY A 141 -13.00 5.17 -2.06
N ALA A 142 -11.69 5.24 -2.30
CA ALA A 142 -11.03 4.59 -3.42
C ALA A 142 -11.35 3.10 -3.53
N LYS A 143 -11.45 2.60 -4.76
CA LYS A 143 -11.46 1.16 -5.03
C LYS A 143 -10.05 0.62 -4.95
N ILE A 144 -9.90 -0.58 -4.41
CA ILE A 144 -8.65 -1.32 -4.39
C ILE A 144 -8.79 -2.49 -5.34
N LEU A 145 -7.83 -2.62 -6.25
CA LEU A 145 -7.73 -3.74 -7.18
C LEU A 145 -6.37 -4.42 -7.00
N LEU A 146 -6.41 -5.68 -6.56
CA LEU A 146 -5.25 -6.54 -6.45
C LEU A 146 -5.22 -7.48 -7.65
N ILE A 147 -4.27 -7.31 -8.57
CA ILE A 147 -4.15 -8.11 -9.81
C ILE A 147 -3.08 -9.17 -9.63
N GLY A 148 -3.49 -10.44 -9.49
CA GLY A 148 -2.57 -11.58 -9.34
C GLY A 148 -1.69 -11.51 -8.10
N VAL A 149 -2.15 -10.79 -7.07
CA VAL A 149 -1.52 -10.67 -5.75
C VAL A 149 -2.61 -10.73 -4.67
N GLY A 150 -2.26 -11.20 -3.48
CA GLY A 150 -3.19 -11.28 -2.34
C GLY A 150 -3.10 -10.05 -1.41
N ASN A 151 -3.86 -10.08 -0.32
CA ASN A 151 -3.84 -9.01 0.68
C ASN A 151 -2.49 -8.83 1.40
N ASN A 152 -1.58 -9.81 1.30
CA ASN A 152 -0.17 -9.66 1.69
C ASN A 152 0.62 -8.61 0.87
N ARG A 153 0.00 -8.01 -0.14
CA ARG A 153 0.52 -6.87 -0.90
C ARG A 153 -0.36 -5.63 -0.82
N ASN A 154 -1.45 -5.65 -0.04
CA ASN A 154 -2.39 -4.55 0.08
C ASN A 154 -1.94 -3.55 1.16
N SER A 155 -1.28 -2.48 0.72
CA SER A 155 -0.75 -1.45 1.62
C SER A 155 -1.85 -0.68 2.37
N THR A 156 -3.10 -0.69 1.89
CA THR A 156 -4.22 -0.03 2.58
C THR A 156 -4.50 -0.66 3.95
N ILE A 157 -4.15 -1.94 4.15
CA ILE A 157 -4.30 -2.61 5.45
C ILE A 157 -3.40 -1.97 6.51
N HIS A 158 -2.22 -1.45 6.15
CA HIS A 158 -1.38 -0.70 7.10
C HIS A 158 -2.04 0.60 7.56
N TYR A 159 -2.80 1.26 6.68
CA TYR A 159 -3.60 2.41 7.10
C TYR A 159 -4.72 1.97 8.06
N ALA A 160 -5.30 0.79 7.89
CA ALA A 160 -6.23 0.22 8.88
C ALA A 160 -5.57 -0.08 10.24
N GLU A 161 -4.31 -0.53 10.25
CA GLU A 161 -3.53 -0.64 11.49
C GLU A 161 -3.38 0.73 12.16
N HIS A 162 -3.13 1.79 11.41
CA HIS A 162 -3.08 3.15 11.94
C HIS A 162 -4.45 3.60 12.51
N VAL A 163 -5.55 3.42 11.77
CA VAL A 163 -6.92 3.77 12.20
C VAL A 163 -7.37 2.96 13.43
N SER A 164 -6.77 1.78 13.68
CA SER A 164 -7.07 1.01 14.88
C SER A 164 -6.65 1.71 16.19
N GLY A 165 -5.67 2.63 16.12
CA GLY A 165 -5.12 3.33 17.28
C GLY A 165 -4.16 2.48 18.13
N LEU A 166 -3.74 1.32 17.66
CA LEU A 166 -2.79 0.47 18.38
C LEU A 166 -1.42 1.17 18.51
N PRO A 167 -0.78 1.13 19.71
CA PRO A 167 0.44 1.88 20.00
C PRO A 167 1.70 1.14 19.48
N VAL A 168 1.70 0.81 18.19
CA VAL A 168 2.70 -0.03 17.51
C VAL A 168 3.29 0.61 16.25
N GLY A 169 2.70 1.71 15.78
CA GLY A 169 3.11 2.39 14.56
C GLY A 169 4.50 3.04 14.63
N ASP A 170 5.01 3.31 15.83
CA ASP A 170 6.32 3.94 16.07
C ASP A 170 7.50 2.93 16.07
N ILE A 171 7.22 1.64 15.86
CA ILE A 171 8.20 0.56 15.95
C ILE A 171 8.80 0.27 14.56
N PRO A 172 10.08 0.54 14.32
CA PRO A 172 10.73 0.30 13.02
C PRO A 172 10.55 -1.13 12.51
N TYR A 173 10.59 -1.29 11.18
CA TYR A 173 10.54 -2.60 10.56
C TYR A 173 11.75 -3.47 10.95
N ARG A 174 12.92 -2.84 11.03
CA ARG A 174 14.16 -3.36 11.61
C ARG A 174 14.78 -2.26 12.45
N ALA A 175 15.34 -2.59 13.62
CA ALA A 175 16.00 -1.62 14.48
C ALA A 175 17.08 -0.83 13.73
N PHE A 176 17.86 -1.51 12.89
CA PHE A 176 18.94 -0.89 12.12
C PHE A 176 18.46 0.05 11.00
N TRP A 177 17.18 0.04 10.58
CA TRP A 177 16.69 1.01 9.59
C TRP A 177 16.65 2.43 10.14
N GLY A 178 16.64 2.57 11.47
CA GLY A 178 16.58 3.87 12.14
C GLY A 178 15.19 4.50 12.06
N LYS A 179 15.13 5.80 12.39
CA LYS A 179 13.89 6.60 12.44
C LYS A 179 13.87 7.76 11.46
N THR A 180 14.83 7.80 10.54
CA THR A 180 14.95 8.82 9.52
C THR A 180 15.04 8.19 8.13
N ALA A 181 14.72 8.98 7.12
CA ALA A 181 14.93 8.63 5.72
C ALA A 181 15.77 9.71 5.04
N VAL A 182 16.46 9.34 3.97
CA VAL A 182 17.34 10.23 3.21
C VAL A 182 16.58 10.70 1.97
N ALA A 183 16.52 12.01 1.76
CA ALA A 183 15.87 12.64 0.63
C ALA A 183 16.76 13.72 0.00
N GLU A 184 16.52 14.02 -1.26
CA GLU A 184 17.10 15.18 -1.95
C GLU A 184 16.06 16.31 -1.98
N ARG A 185 16.44 17.47 -1.43
CA ARG A 185 15.62 18.71 -1.44
C ARG A 185 16.52 19.87 -1.85
N ASP A 186 16.09 20.64 -2.84
CA ASP A 186 16.83 21.81 -3.36
C ASP A 186 18.30 21.52 -3.67
N GLY A 187 18.58 20.35 -4.25
CA GLY A 187 19.93 19.90 -4.60
C GLY A 187 20.80 19.47 -3.41
N LYS A 188 20.23 19.36 -2.20
CA LYS A 188 20.92 18.91 -0.99
C LYS A 188 20.35 17.60 -0.49
N VAL A 189 21.21 16.78 0.08
CA VAL A 189 20.81 15.58 0.81
C VAL A 189 20.40 15.99 2.21
N VAL A 190 19.19 15.62 2.62
CA VAL A 190 18.62 15.87 3.94
C VAL A 190 18.14 14.56 4.56
N GLU A 191 18.21 14.47 5.88
CA GLU A 191 17.53 13.44 6.64
C GLU A 191 16.19 13.96 7.14
N VAL A 192 15.14 13.16 6.95
CA VAL A 192 13.77 13.50 7.32
C VAL A 192 13.27 12.51 8.38
N PRO A 193 12.59 12.97 9.44
CA PRO A 193 12.03 12.06 10.43
C PRO A 193 10.89 11.22 9.84
N ILE A 194 10.82 9.95 10.25
CA ILE A 194 9.71 9.05 9.91
C ILE A 194 8.89 8.79 11.16
N SER A 195 7.59 9.03 11.06
CA SER A 195 6.65 8.96 12.19
C SER A 195 5.93 7.62 12.32
N ASP A 196 5.80 6.86 11.22
CA ASP A 196 5.12 5.57 11.18
C ASP A 196 5.91 4.50 10.41
N PHE A 197 5.78 3.27 10.89
CA PHE A 197 6.45 2.10 10.35
C PHE A 197 5.43 0.96 10.22
N PRO A 198 5.16 0.46 9.01
CA PRO A 198 4.31 -0.70 8.81
C PRO A 198 4.97 -1.99 9.33
N GLY A 199 4.13 -2.99 9.62
CA GLY A 199 4.56 -4.36 9.93
C GLY A 199 4.99 -5.17 8.70
N CYS A 200 5.08 -6.50 8.86
CA CYS A 200 5.59 -7.42 7.82
C CYS A 200 4.63 -7.74 6.66
N SER A 201 3.34 -7.45 6.82
CA SER A 201 2.26 -7.82 5.88
C SER A 201 2.12 -9.33 5.60
N THR A 202 2.97 -10.19 6.17
CA THR A 202 3.02 -11.63 5.86
C THR A 202 1.71 -12.33 6.17
N ASN A 203 1.06 -11.97 7.28
CA ASN A 203 -0.21 -12.56 7.69
C ASN A 203 -1.44 -11.76 7.24
N PHE A 204 -1.30 -10.81 6.30
CA PHE A 204 -2.47 -10.03 5.85
C PHE A 204 -3.50 -10.86 5.11
N GLY A 205 -3.16 -12.06 4.61
CA GLY A 205 -4.16 -13.00 4.09
C GLY A 205 -5.19 -13.45 5.14
N ALA A 206 -4.92 -13.29 6.43
CA ALA A 206 -5.88 -13.57 7.50
C ALA A 206 -7.15 -12.71 7.43
N VAL A 207 -7.14 -11.61 6.67
CA VAL A 207 -8.35 -10.79 6.45
C VAL A 207 -9.29 -11.38 5.41
N ASP A 208 -8.84 -12.30 4.55
CA ASP A 208 -9.57 -12.69 3.35
C ASP A 208 -10.94 -13.28 3.67
N GLU A 209 -10.99 -14.32 4.51
CA GLU A 209 -12.24 -14.96 4.95
C GLU A 209 -13.17 -13.93 5.64
N PHE A 210 -12.62 -13.12 6.54
CA PHE A 210 -13.37 -12.08 7.26
C PHE A 210 -14.01 -11.04 6.32
N LEU A 211 -13.31 -10.62 5.27
CA LEU A 211 -13.82 -9.65 4.32
C LEU A 211 -14.84 -10.28 3.35
N VAL A 212 -14.65 -11.55 2.97
CA VAL A 212 -15.62 -12.30 2.15
C VAL A 212 -16.94 -12.50 2.91
N GLU A 213 -16.88 -12.98 4.15
CA GLU A 213 -18.07 -13.18 4.99
C GLU A 213 -18.87 -11.88 5.20
N LYS A 214 -18.19 -10.74 5.25
CA LYS A 214 -18.82 -9.41 5.36
C LYS A 214 -19.27 -8.83 4.01
N GLY A 215 -19.01 -9.50 2.89
CA GLY A 215 -19.31 -9.00 1.55
C GLY A 215 -18.49 -7.77 1.14
N LEU A 216 -17.34 -7.54 1.77
CA LEU A 216 -16.48 -6.36 1.55
C LEU A 216 -15.34 -6.62 0.56
N MET A 217 -15.11 -7.89 0.20
CA MET A 217 -14.14 -8.29 -0.82
C MET A 217 -14.83 -9.17 -1.86
N LYS A 218 -14.56 -8.89 -3.13
CA LYS A 218 -15.04 -9.68 -4.27
C LYS A 218 -13.87 -10.28 -5.03
N HIS A 219 -14.00 -11.56 -5.36
CA HIS A 219 -13.11 -12.21 -6.33
C HIS A 219 -13.56 -11.88 -7.74
N ALA A 220 -12.59 -11.69 -8.63
CA ALA A 220 -12.83 -11.45 -10.04
C ALA A 220 -11.68 -11.99 -10.89
N VAL A 221 -11.83 -11.90 -12.21
CA VAL A 221 -10.77 -12.21 -13.17
C VAL A 221 -10.64 -11.01 -14.12
N VAL A 222 -9.40 -10.60 -14.39
CA VAL A 222 -9.07 -9.61 -15.41
C VAL A 222 -7.98 -10.20 -16.28
N CYS A 223 -8.23 -10.33 -17.57
CA CYS A 223 -7.44 -11.16 -18.48
C CYS A 223 -7.30 -12.58 -17.89
N SER A 224 -6.08 -13.05 -17.67
CA SER A 224 -5.81 -14.35 -17.01
C SER A 224 -5.57 -14.24 -15.50
N ALA A 225 -5.62 -13.04 -14.92
CA ALA A 225 -5.27 -12.80 -13.53
C ALA A 225 -6.47 -12.94 -12.60
N GLY A 226 -6.35 -13.79 -11.58
CA GLY A 226 -7.23 -13.73 -10.41
C GLY A 226 -7.06 -12.38 -9.69
N CYS A 227 -8.17 -11.72 -9.41
CA CYS A 227 -8.21 -10.38 -8.84
C CYS A 227 -9.06 -10.30 -7.57
N LEU A 228 -8.70 -9.37 -6.68
CA LEU A 228 -9.50 -8.99 -5.52
C LEU A 228 -9.93 -7.53 -5.65
N VAL A 229 -11.22 -7.26 -5.44
CA VAL A 229 -11.82 -5.93 -5.54
C VAL A 229 -12.45 -5.55 -4.21
N MET A 230 -12.08 -4.39 -3.69
CA MET A 230 -12.52 -3.88 -2.38
C MET A 230 -12.78 -2.37 -2.44
N ASN A 231 -13.49 -1.85 -1.44
CA ASN A 231 -13.58 -0.41 -1.18
C ASN A 231 -12.69 -0.05 0.02
N SER A 232 -11.80 0.95 -0.14
CA SER A 232 -10.82 1.33 0.88
C SER A 232 -11.47 1.69 2.20
N ARG A 233 -12.53 2.51 2.19
CA ARG A 233 -13.24 2.93 3.41
C ARG A 233 -13.80 1.74 4.17
N GLN A 234 -14.55 0.89 3.45
CA GLN A 234 -15.21 -0.25 4.06
C GLN A 234 -14.23 -1.26 4.68
N ILE A 235 -13.14 -1.59 3.97
CA ILE A 235 -12.18 -2.56 4.53
C ILE A 235 -11.36 -1.95 5.67
N VAL A 236 -11.00 -0.67 5.59
CA VAL A 236 -10.23 0.01 6.65
C VAL A 236 -11.04 0.04 7.94
N ASP A 237 -12.31 0.45 7.87
CA ASP A 237 -13.18 0.52 9.04
C ASP A 237 -13.39 -0.86 9.67
N ALA A 238 -13.65 -1.88 8.85
CA ALA A 238 -13.89 -3.24 9.31
C ALA A 238 -12.65 -3.86 9.95
N ILE A 239 -11.48 -3.70 9.32
CA ILE A 239 -10.20 -4.24 9.82
C ILE A 239 -9.79 -3.49 11.11
N ALA A 240 -9.86 -2.17 11.13
CA ALA A 240 -9.53 -1.38 12.31
C ALA A 240 -10.42 -1.73 13.51
N ALA A 241 -11.73 -1.95 13.27
CA ALA A 241 -12.66 -2.41 14.31
C ALA A 241 -12.32 -3.80 14.85
N ARG A 242 -11.84 -4.72 14.01
CA ARG A 242 -11.39 -6.03 14.46
C ARG A 242 -10.07 -5.99 15.20
N LEU A 243 -9.11 -5.19 14.73
CA LEU A 243 -7.81 -4.98 15.38
C LEU A 243 -7.96 -4.44 16.82
N ARG A 244 -8.92 -3.55 17.07
CA ARG A 244 -9.21 -3.10 18.45
C ARG A 244 -9.64 -4.22 19.40
N LYS A 245 -10.22 -5.32 18.88
CA LYS A 245 -10.64 -6.49 19.67
C LYS A 245 -9.57 -7.59 19.70
N THR A 246 -8.80 -7.71 18.63
CA THR A 246 -7.75 -8.73 18.46
C THR A 246 -6.48 -8.06 17.93
N PRO A 247 -5.69 -7.41 18.82
CA PRO A 247 -4.60 -6.51 18.43
C PRO A 247 -3.44 -7.13 17.65
N ASP A 248 -3.23 -8.44 17.76
CA ASP A 248 -2.16 -9.18 17.09
C ASP A 248 -2.66 -10.00 15.89
N TRP A 249 -3.91 -9.84 15.48
CA TRP A 249 -4.56 -10.62 14.42
C TRP A 249 -3.77 -10.64 13.10
N LEU A 250 -3.10 -9.54 12.76
CA LEU A 250 -2.33 -9.40 11.51
C LEU A 250 -0.84 -9.73 11.65
N PHE A 251 -0.38 -10.13 12.83
CA PHE A 251 1.02 -10.46 13.06
C PHE A 251 1.31 -11.90 12.63
N CYS A 252 2.48 -12.14 12.04
CA CYS A 252 2.89 -13.49 11.65
C CYS A 252 3.57 -14.22 12.81
N ASP A 253 3.55 -15.55 12.82
CA ASP A 253 4.06 -16.34 13.94
C ASP A 253 5.57 -16.64 13.86
N ALA A 254 6.25 -16.13 12.84
CA ALA A 254 7.69 -16.29 12.70
C ALA A 254 8.42 -15.59 13.85
N ILE A 255 9.11 -16.37 14.69
CA ILE A 255 9.89 -15.88 15.84
C ILE A 255 10.98 -14.88 15.41
N THR A 256 11.53 -15.07 14.21
CA THR A 256 12.56 -14.21 13.60
C THR A 256 11.99 -12.93 12.97
N CYS A 257 10.66 -12.75 12.97
CA CYS A 257 10.02 -11.53 12.50
C CYS A 257 10.10 -10.43 13.56
N GLU A 258 11.21 -9.72 13.55
CA GLU A 258 11.47 -8.56 14.42
C GLU A 258 10.29 -7.57 14.53
N PRO A 259 9.66 -7.08 13.44
CA PRO A 259 8.59 -6.11 13.57
C PRO A 259 7.36 -6.70 14.29
N CYS A 260 7.02 -7.97 14.09
CA CYS A 260 5.90 -8.60 14.79
C CYS A 260 6.25 -8.92 16.25
N THR A 261 7.45 -9.42 16.52
CA THR A 261 7.91 -9.75 17.87
C THR A 261 7.95 -8.51 18.77
N LEU A 262 8.50 -7.39 18.29
CA LEU A 262 8.54 -6.14 19.04
C LEU A 262 7.14 -5.55 19.28
N ARG A 263 6.25 -5.62 18.28
CA ARG A 263 4.87 -5.18 18.44
C ARG A 263 4.10 -6.03 19.44
N ARG A 264 4.21 -7.36 19.40
CA ARG A 264 3.62 -8.26 20.43
C ARG A 264 4.11 -7.92 21.82
N ARG A 265 5.41 -7.71 21.99
CA ARG A 265 6.01 -7.29 23.26
C ARG A 265 5.37 -5.98 23.76
N ARG A 266 5.32 -4.96 22.92
CA ARG A 266 4.70 -3.65 23.25
C ARG A 266 3.22 -3.80 23.64
N LEU A 267 2.46 -4.62 22.93
CA LEU A 267 1.04 -4.84 23.26
C LEU A 267 0.87 -5.54 24.62
N ARG A 268 1.73 -6.51 24.97
CA ARG A 268 1.73 -7.16 26.29
C ARG A 268 2.11 -6.18 27.40
N GLU A 269 3.15 -5.38 27.20
CA GLU A 269 3.58 -4.33 28.15
C GLU A 269 2.47 -3.29 28.40
N ARG A 270 1.59 -3.06 27.42
CA ARG A 270 0.43 -2.16 27.51
C ARG A 270 -0.86 -2.85 28.00
N GLY A 271 -0.81 -4.14 28.33
CA GLY A 271 -1.99 -4.92 28.74
C GLY A 271 -3.04 -5.14 27.64
N LEU A 272 -2.67 -4.92 26.38
CA LEU A 272 -3.55 -5.07 25.21
C LEU A 272 -3.51 -6.49 24.61
N LEU A 273 -2.54 -7.31 25.02
CA LEU A 273 -2.42 -8.70 24.61
C LEU A 273 -2.14 -9.57 25.83
N GLN A 274 -2.89 -10.67 25.96
CA GLN A 274 -2.68 -11.63 27.03
C GLN A 274 -1.32 -12.34 26.85
N PRO A 275 -0.63 -12.71 27.95
CA PRO A 275 0.53 -13.57 27.85
C PRO A 275 0.16 -14.92 27.22
N PRO A 276 1.12 -15.60 26.56
CA PRO A 276 0.87 -16.95 26.05
C PRO A 276 0.38 -17.85 27.19
N ARG A 277 -0.67 -18.66 26.94
CA ARG A 277 -1.14 -19.64 27.93
C ARG A 277 0.04 -20.54 28.33
N GLY A 278 0.46 -20.46 29.59
CA GLY A 278 1.58 -21.24 30.13
C GLY A 278 2.79 -20.45 30.64
N SER A 279 2.85 -19.11 30.47
CA SER A 279 3.86 -18.31 31.17
C SER A 279 3.36 -17.89 32.54
N THR A 280 3.49 -18.78 33.53
CA THR A 280 3.55 -18.36 34.93
C THR A 280 4.89 -17.64 35.12
N ALA A 281 4.89 -16.32 34.99
CA ALA A 281 5.90 -15.53 35.68
C ALA A 281 5.45 -15.52 37.13
N ASP A 282 5.95 -16.48 37.92
CA ASP A 282 5.88 -16.37 39.37
C ASP A 282 6.74 -15.16 39.81
N PRO A 283 6.27 -14.38 40.79
CA PRO A 283 6.95 -13.18 41.28
C PRO A 283 8.29 -13.47 41.98
#